data_AF-A0A090QMD1-F1
#
_entry.id   AF-A0A090QMD1-F1
#
_cell.length_a   1.000
_cell.length_b   1.000
_cell.length_c   1.000
_cell.angle_alpha   90.00
_cell.angle_beta   90.00
_cell.angle_gamma   90.00
#
_symmetry.space_group_name_H-M   'P 1'
#
loop_
_entity.id
_entity.type
_entity.pdbx_description
1 polymer ?
#
loop_
_entity_poly.entity_id
_entity_poly.type
_entity_poly.pdbx_seq_one_letter_code
_entity_poly.pdbx_strand_id
1 'polypeptide(L)'
;MARSGTNFRVSAYTAYRQLIPSTTVEAPIQSAAQPAAAPKPWSNESQYIYSNIGTTVCYYDQSKTSPIGYTYRGQVYSVKEGLVKVLTREKIKGDVRTAPVWEHISWHDKAFITAPASAWFVCES
;
A
#
# COMPACT_ATOMS: atom_id res chain seq x y z
N MET A 1 56.35 -14.29 29.87
CA MET A 1 55.65 -12.98 29.97
C MET A 1 54.68 -12.87 28.81
N ALA A 2 53.51 -12.31 29.10
CA ALA A 2 52.28 -12.35 28.32
C ALA A 2 52.17 -11.28 27.22
N ARG A 3 51.30 -11.54 26.22
CA ARG A 3 50.21 -10.69 25.65
C ARG A 3 49.85 -11.24 24.26
N SER A 4 48.74 -11.97 24.10
CA SER A 4 47.36 -11.49 23.93
C SER A 4 47.18 -10.61 22.69
N GLY A 5 46.52 -11.18 21.68
CA GLY A 5 46.17 -10.51 20.43
C GLY A 5 45.20 -11.39 19.64
N THR A 6 43.93 -11.27 20.00
CA THR A 6 42.75 -11.95 19.45
C THR A 6 42.67 -11.81 17.94
N ASN A 7 42.71 -12.93 17.20
CA ASN A 7 42.30 -12.95 15.79
C ASN A 7 40.78 -12.76 15.73
N PHE A 8 40.32 -11.54 15.51
CA PHE A 8 38.95 -11.28 15.09
C PHE A 8 38.76 -11.91 13.70
N ARG A 9 38.01 -13.01 13.64
CA ARG A 9 37.44 -13.49 12.39
C ARG A 9 36.46 -12.43 11.92
N VAL A 10 36.85 -11.66 10.92
CA VAL A 10 35.90 -10.87 10.15
C VAL A 10 35.03 -11.88 9.42
N SER A 11 33.82 -12.10 9.92
CA SER A 11 32.81 -12.91 9.25
C SER A 11 32.44 -12.18 7.97
N ALA A 12 32.91 -12.70 6.83
CA ALA A 12 32.50 -12.19 5.53
C ALA A 12 30.98 -12.35 5.42
N TYR A 13 30.28 -11.22 5.26
CA TYR A 13 28.88 -11.17 4.91
C TYR A 13 28.67 -12.04 3.67
N THR A 14 27.93 -13.14 3.82
CA THR A 14 27.48 -13.96 2.71
C THR A 14 26.52 -13.15 1.86
N ALA A 15 27.03 -12.59 0.77
CA ALA A 15 26.21 -12.05 -0.31
C ALA A 15 25.58 -13.23 -1.08
N TYR A 16 24.48 -13.77 -0.57
CA TYR A 16 23.57 -14.56 -1.41
C TYR A 16 22.83 -13.61 -2.36
N ARG A 17 23.58 -13.08 -3.34
CA ARG A 17 23.03 -12.53 -4.57
C ARG A 17 23.48 -13.45 -5.69
N GLN A 18 22.77 -14.56 -5.85
CA GLN A 18 22.94 -15.39 -7.03
C GLN A 18 22.41 -14.60 -8.23
N LEU A 19 23.32 -14.20 -9.12
CA LEU A 19 22.97 -13.73 -10.46
C LEU A 19 22.43 -14.95 -11.21
N ILE A 20 21.13 -14.93 -11.50
CA ILE A 20 20.50 -15.92 -12.36
C ILE A 20 21.13 -15.77 -13.76
N PRO A 21 21.73 -16.82 -14.35
CA PRO A 21 22.27 -16.72 -15.70
C PRO A 21 21.12 -16.48 -16.67
N SER A 22 21.31 -15.50 -17.56
CA SER A 22 20.36 -15.16 -18.62
C SER A 22 20.31 -16.30 -19.64
N THR A 23 19.48 -17.30 -19.41
CA THR A 23 19.02 -18.17 -20.48
C THR A 23 18.03 -17.32 -21.28
N THR A 24 18.45 -16.87 -22.48
CA THR A 24 17.56 -16.22 -23.44
C THR A 24 16.44 -17.17 -23.80
N VAL A 25 15.32 -17.04 -23.11
CA VAL A 25 14.01 -17.46 -23.60
C VAL A 25 13.35 -16.17 -24.05
N GLU A 26 13.28 -15.98 -25.36
CA GLU A 26 12.41 -14.97 -25.97
C GLU A 26 10.96 -15.32 -25.59
N ALA A 27 10.53 -14.80 -24.44
CA ALA A 27 9.13 -14.73 -24.08
C ALA A 27 8.54 -13.52 -24.82
N PRO A 28 7.53 -13.69 -25.69
CA PRO A 28 6.81 -12.54 -26.22
C PRO A 28 6.24 -11.74 -25.05
N ILE A 29 6.47 -10.43 -25.05
CA ILE A 29 5.90 -9.47 -24.09
C ILE A 29 4.42 -9.28 -24.43
N GLN A 30 3.63 -10.34 -24.27
CA GLN A 30 2.20 -10.24 -24.17
C GLN A 30 1.89 -10.42 -22.70
N SER A 31 1.83 -9.31 -21.96
CA SER A 31 1.07 -9.30 -20.71
C SER A 31 -0.37 -9.57 -21.09
N ALA A 32 -0.79 -10.84 -21.05
CA ALA A 32 -2.20 -11.18 -21.09
C ALA A 32 -2.91 -10.33 -20.02
N ALA A 33 -4.06 -9.76 -20.36
CA ALA A 33 -4.88 -9.07 -19.38
C ALA A 33 -5.06 -10.02 -18.18
N GLN A 34 -4.53 -9.63 -17.02
CA GLN A 34 -4.65 -10.43 -15.82
C GLN A 34 -6.15 -10.67 -15.60
N PRO A 35 -6.61 -11.93 -15.50
CA PRO A 35 -8.01 -12.21 -15.26
C PRO A 35 -8.47 -11.38 -14.06
N ALA A 36 -9.61 -10.72 -14.17
CA ALA A 36 -10.20 -10.00 -13.05
C ALA A 36 -10.25 -10.96 -11.87
N ALA A 37 -9.53 -10.64 -10.79
CA ALA A 37 -9.48 -11.49 -9.61
C ALA A 37 -10.92 -11.77 -9.15
N ALA A 38 -11.20 -13.02 -8.81
CA ALA A 38 -12.50 -13.40 -8.26
C ALA A 38 -12.85 -12.47 -7.08
N PRO A 39 -14.13 -12.12 -6.87
CA PRO A 39 -14.53 -11.23 -5.79
C PRO A 39 -14.02 -11.78 -4.46
N LYS A 40 -13.06 -11.08 -3.85
CA LYS A 40 -12.53 -11.46 -2.55
C LYS A 40 -13.68 -11.30 -1.54
N PRO A 41 -13.97 -12.31 -0.69
CA PRO A 41 -14.95 -12.15 0.37
C PRO A 41 -14.55 -10.95 1.23
N TRP A 42 -15.55 -10.17 1.66
CA TRP A 42 -15.30 -8.97 2.47
C TRP A 42 -14.58 -9.34 3.76
N SER A 43 -13.57 -8.55 4.11
CA SER A 43 -12.96 -8.65 5.44
C SER A 43 -13.91 -8.06 6.49
N ASN A 44 -13.70 -8.43 7.76
CA ASN A 44 -14.42 -7.81 8.89
C ASN A 44 -14.30 -6.28 8.86
N GLU A 45 -13.13 -5.76 8.48
CA GLU A 45 -12.89 -4.33 8.30
C GLU A 45 -13.72 -3.74 7.15
N SER A 46 -13.77 -4.40 6.00
CA SER A 46 -14.58 -3.94 4.86
C SER A 46 -16.06 -3.87 5.25
N GLN A 47 -16.55 -4.88 5.98
CA GLN A 47 -17.92 -4.95 6.45
C GLN A 47 -18.22 -3.86 7.50
N TYR A 48 -17.26 -3.58 8.39
CA TYR A 48 -17.33 -2.48 9.34
C TYR A 48 -17.42 -1.13 8.61
N ILE A 49 -16.52 -0.86 7.66
CA ILE A 49 -16.52 0.39 6.89
C ILE A 49 -17.84 0.56 6.13
N TYR A 50 -18.33 -0.50 5.48
CA TYR A 50 -19.59 -0.46 4.74
C TYR A 50 -20.80 -0.21 5.63
N SER A 51 -20.75 -0.58 6.91
CA SER A 51 -21.87 -0.44 7.85
C SER A 51 -21.83 0.85 8.67
N ASN A 52 -20.70 1.57 8.69
CA ASN A 52 -20.48 2.70 9.61
C ASN A 52 -20.18 4.01 8.86
N ILE A 53 -21.23 4.73 8.47
CA ILE A 53 -21.13 6.08 7.90
C ILE A 53 -20.51 7.04 8.92
N GLY A 54 -19.64 7.95 8.46
CA GLY A 54 -18.89 8.89 9.30
C GLY A 54 -17.54 8.37 9.79
N THR A 55 -17.25 7.07 9.66
CA THR A 55 -15.96 6.48 10.01
C THR A 55 -14.83 7.12 9.20
N THR A 56 -13.69 7.39 9.85
CA THR A 56 -12.49 7.87 9.17
C THR A 56 -11.76 6.71 8.50
N VAL A 57 -11.57 6.80 7.19
CA VAL A 57 -10.99 5.75 6.35
C VAL A 57 -9.94 6.29 5.40
N CYS A 58 -9.03 5.40 5.04
CA CYS A 58 -7.87 5.66 4.20
C CYS A 58 -7.96 4.80 2.94
N TYR A 59 -7.54 5.38 1.82
CA TYR A 59 -7.39 4.70 0.53
C TYR A 59 -5.98 4.94 0.01
N TYR A 60 -5.23 3.87 -0.18
CA TYR A 60 -3.88 3.93 -0.75
C TYR A 60 -3.94 3.63 -2.26
N ASP A 61 -3.41 4.55 -3.06
CA ASP A 61 -3.30 4.43 -4.50
C ASP A 61 -1.83 4.54 -4.92
N GLN A 62 -1.31 3.45 -5.49
CA GLN A 62 0.00 3.43 -6.11
C GLN A 62 -0.14 3.64 -7.61
N SER A 63 -0.20 4.90 -8.03
CA SER A 63 -0.24 5.24 -9.45
C SER A 63 1.11 4.89 -10.12
N LYS A 64 1.08 4.56 -11.42
CA LYS A 64 2.29 4.31 -12.21
C LYS A 64 3.26 5.50 -12.25
N THR A 65 2.75 6.70 -11.97
CA THR A 65 3.50 7.96 -11.97
C THR A 65 4.14 8.29 -10.62
N SER A 66 3.74 7.62 -9.54
CA SER A 66 4.29 7.82 -8.20
C SER A 66 4.82 6.51 -7.65
N PRO A 67 6.15 6.28 -7.64
CA PRO A 67 6.71 5.02 -7.16
C PRO A 67 6.34 4.72 -5.70
N ILE A 68 6.11 5.75 -4.90
CA ILE A 68 5.72 5.67 -3.49
C ILE A 68 4.19 5.68 -3.27
N GLY A 69 3.39 6.09 -4.27
CA GLY A 69 1.94 6.22 -4.12
C GLY A 69 1.48 7.35 -3.20
N TYR A 70 0.17 7.42 -2.97
CA TYR A 70 -0.48 8.38 -2.08
C TYR A 70 -1.59 7.72 -1.28
N THR A 71 -1.76 8.15 -0.04
CA THR A 71 -2.93 7.82 0.78
C THR A 71 -3.89 9.00 0.84
N TYR A 72 -5.16 8.71 0.64
CA TYR A 72 -6.25 9.66 0.75
C TYR A 72 -7.03 9.37 2.03
N ARG A 73 -7.19 10.38 2.89
CA ARG A 73 -7.88 10.25 4.18
C ARG A 73 -9.14 11.10 4.22
N GLY A 74 -10.21 10.51 4.72
CA GLY A 74 -11.53 11.12 4.74
C GLY A 74 -12.56 10.36 5.56
N GLN A 75 -13.80 10.81 5.52
CA GLN A 75 -14.92 10.19 6.25
C GLN A 75 -15.90 9.53 5.29
N VAL A 76 -16.41 8.35 5.66
CA VAL A 76 -17.46 7.66 4.89
C VAL A 76 -18.69 8.58 4.80
N TYR A 77 -19.05 8.96 3.59
CA TYR A 77 -20.19 9.82 3.30
C TYR A 77 -21.45 9.02 2.99
N SER A 78 -21.33 7.99 2.15
CA SER A 78 -22.45 7.12 1.79
C SER A 78 -21.97 5.78 1.28
N VAL A 79 -22.80 4.76 1.38
CA VAL A 79 -22.52 3.40 0.88
C VAL A 79 -23.64 2.95 -0.06
N LYS A 80 -23.27 2.30 -1.17
CA LYS A 80 -24.25 1.78 -2.14
C LYS A 80 -23.62 0.67 -2.97
N GLU A 81 -24.33 -0.45 -3.15
CA GLU A 81 -23.93 -1.52 -4.08
C GLU A 81 -22.48 -2.03 -3.85
N GLY A 82 -22.05 -2.15 -2.59
CA GLY A 82 -20.69 -2.58 -2.24
C GLY A 82 -19.60 -1.54 -2.45
N LEU A 83 -19.97 -0.33 -2.87
CA LEU A 83 -19.11 0.83 -2.97
C LEU A 83 -19.27 1.74 -1.76
N VAL A 84 -18.17 2.37 -1.38
CA VAL A 84 -18.09 3.34 -0.30
C VAL A 84 -17.63 4.66 -0.91
N LYS A 85 -18.44 5.70 -0.73
CA LYS A 85 -18.13 7.08 -1.12
C LYS A 85 -17.60 7.80 0.11
N VAL A 86 -16.40 8.36 0.00
CA VAL A 86 -15.66 8.99 1.10
C VAL A 86 -15.42 10.46 0.78
N LEU A 87 -15.74 11.34 1.73
CA LEU A 87 -15.37 12.75 1.70
C LEU A 87 -13.92 12.89 2.17
N THR A 88 -13.00 12.95 1.22
CA THR A 88 -11.56 13.08 1.42
C THR A 88 -11.18 14.54 1.59
N ARG A 89 -10.31 14.81 2.56
CA ARG A 89 -9.77 16.16 2.83
C ARG A 89 -8.24 16.21 2.84
N GLU A 90 -7.61 15.06 2.98
CA GLU A 90 -6.17 14.94 3.15
C GLU A 90 -5.59 14.03 2.06
N LYS A 91 -4.45 14.45 1.53
CA LYS A 91 -3.58 13.64 0.68
C LYS A 91 -2.23 13.52 1.35
N ILE A 92 -1.82 12.29 1.64
CA ILE A 92 -0.59 11.96 2.35
C ILE A 92 0.31 11.18 1.40
N LYS A 93 1.60 11.48 1.43
CA LYS A 93 2.61 10.77 0.64
C LYS A 93 2.82 9.35 1.16
N GLY A 94 2.83 8.38 0.25
CA GLY A 94 3.09 6.98 0.63
C GLY A 94 1.88 6.25 1.20
N ASP A 95 2.10 5.00 1.62
CA ASP A 95 1.14 4.20 2.39
C ASP A 95 1.28 4.55 3.88
N VAL A 96 0.25 5.17 4.46
CA VAL A 96 0.26 5.60 5.88
C VAL A 96 0.48 4.46 6.88
N ARG A 97 0.22 3.21 6.51
CA ARG A 97 0.40 2.04 7.39
C ARG A 97 1.87 1.66 7.57
N THR A 98 2.72 2.07 6.63
CA THR A 98 4.16 1.76 6.63
C THR A 98 5.02 3.02 6.67
N ALA A 99 4.42 4.19 6.45
CA ALA A 99 5.11 5.46 6.49
C ALA A 99 5.54 5.81 7.93
N PRO A 100 6.82 6.13 8.17
CA PRO A 100 7.31 6.52 9.49
C PRO A 100 6.80 7.91 9.92
N VAL A 101 6.52 8.79 8.96
CA VAL A 101 6.04 10.15 9.17
C VAL A 101 5.02 10.50 8.08
N TRP A 102 3.94 11.17 8.46
CA TRP A 102 2.90 11.63 7.53
C TRP A 102 3.28 12.95 6.87
N GLU A 103 3.69 12.88 5.61
CA GLU A 103 3.96 14.06 4.77
C GLU A 103 2.68 14.43 3.99
N HIS A 104 2.03 15.50 4.42
CA HIS A 104 0.83 16.02 3.77
C HIS A 104 1.19 16.76 2.49
N ILE A 105 0.41 16.53 1.43
CA ILE A 105 0.62 17.13 0.11
C ILE A 105 -0.53 18.09 -0.16
N SER A 106 -0.19 19.27 -0.69
CA SER A 106 -1.18 20.23 -1.15
C SER A 106 -2.17 19.56 -2.12
N TRP A 107 -3.46 19.70 -1.81
CA TRP A 107 -4.56 19.06 -2.50
C TRP A 107 -5.80 19.98 -2.41
N HIS A 108 -6.94 19.53 -2.94
CA HIS A 108 -8.23 20.19 -2.79
C HIS A 108 -8.73 20.17 -1.34
N ASP A 109 -9.49 21.19 -0.94
CA ASP A 109 -10.08 21.24 0.41
C ASP A 109 -11.02 20.06 0.70
N LYS A 110 -11.75 19.60 -0.33
CA LYS A 110 -12.70 18.49 -0.27
C LYS A 110 -12.76 17.78 -1.62
N ALA A 111 -12.73 16.45 -1.61
CA ALA A 111 -12.96 15.62 -2.78
C ALA A 111 -13.78 14.37 -2.40
N PHE A 112 -14.58 13.86 -3.33
CA PHE A 112 -15.24 12.58 -3.15
C PHE A 112 -14.49 11.49 -3.91
N ILE A 113 -14.16 10.40 -3.21
CA ILE A 113 -13.60 9.20 -3.82
C ILE A 113 -14.58 8.07 -3.56
N THR A 114 -14.94 7.36 -4.62
CA THR A 114 -15.82 6.19 -4.54
C THR A 114 -15.02 4.96 -4.94
N ALA A 115 -14.94 3.98 -4.05
CA ALA A 115 -14.23 2.73 -4.31
C ALA A 115 -14.91 1.56 -3.57
N PRO A 116 -14.64 0.29 -3.95
CA PRO A 116 -15.17 -0.86 -3.23
C PRO A 116 -14.80 -0.84 -1.75
N ALA A 117 -15.68 -1.37 -0.89
CA ALA A 117 -15.43 -1.41 0.56
C ALA A 117 -14.06 -2.04 0.92
N SER A 118 -13.62 -3.02 0.14
CA SER A 118 -12.34 -3.71 0.31
C SER A 118 -11.09 -2.91 -0.09
N ALA A 119 -11.25 -1.78 -0.77
CA ALA A 119 -10.15 -0.87 -1.11
C ALA A 119 -9.83 0.11 0.02
N TRP A 120 -10.73 0.25 0.98
CA TRP A 120 -10.59 1.12 2.14
C TRP A 120 -10.06 0.35 3.34
N PHE A 121 -9.37 1.06 4.22
CA PHE A 121 -9.01 0.59 5.55
C PHE A 121 -9.30 1.71 6.57
N VAL A 122 -9.51 1.35 7.83
CA VAL A 122 -9.71 2.33 8.89
C VAL A 122 -8.38 3.06 9.11
N CYS A 123 -8.38 4.39 9.04
CA CYS A 123 -7.18 5.14 9.41
C CYS A 123 -7.06 5.17 10.93
N GLU A 124 -5.86 4.95 11.45
CA GLU A 124 -5.56 5.32 12.83
C GLU A 124 -5.64 6.85 13.00
N SER A 125 -6.06 7.28 14.18
CA SER A 125 -6.33 8.68 14.53
C SER A 125 -5.09 9.40 15.01
#